data_AF-A0A090KSX7-F1
#
_entry.id   AF-A0A090KSX7-F1
#
_cell.length_a   1.000
_cell.length_b   1.000
_cell.length_c   1.000
_cell.angle_alpha   90.00
_cell.angle_beta   90.00
_cell.angle_gamma   90.00
#
_symmetry.space_group_name_H-M   'P 1'
#
loop_
_entity.id
_entity.type
_entity.pdbx_description
1 polymer ?
#
loop_
_entity_poly.entity_id
_entity_poly.type
_entity_poly.pdbx_seq_one_letter_code
_entity_poly.pdbx_strand_id
1 'polypeptide(L)'
;MVIMSNHINETKVKNETLNNESMEGNIDIDDYKYSNLRTLTRQVVLSILIIIAVAICWTGGTQFSKSALIIDPKHFYAPYTMTWFNTNFMILCYPTYLIYILIRHDRDIEYLKSCHNEALRIYQVYSIKSKFVQYLMSTILFLIFWIGANYCYSMSLVYVAASITTSISAANTAIVLILSWIILKDKFNFYQIISIVCAVSGVVIISLDKSTSTNSSFWEHFLGILLAILSAAFSATYKVFFKKIIGNANLGQVSIFMTGLGMMNLIINIIPCIFFIIYKGEIIEFSYIPWLPIIGSSLLSLLFNFLINFGIALLHPLVISIGMLMGIPLNIIVDILFRHLNVKKDFLIGGSLILLSFILIVFPLDIFIKEHFKKWRKNRNKNA
;
A
#
# COMPACT_ATOMS: atom_id res chain seq x y z
N MET A 1 40.65 -64.62 8.94
CA MET A 1 40.18 -63.78 7.81
C MET A 1 39.38 -62.55 8.29
N VAL A 2 39.76 -61.94 9.42
CA VAL A 2 39.07 -60.75 9.98
C VAL A 2 40.05 -59.61 10.32
N ILE A 3 41.36 -59.88 10.42
CA ILE A 3 42.36 -58.86 10.76
C ILE A 3 42.89 -58.11 9.52
N MET A 4 42.78 -58.70 8.32
CA MET A 4 43.25 -58.09 7.07
C MET A 4 42.24 -57.12 6.43
N SER A 5 40.99 -57.10 6.88
CA SER A 5 39.94 -56.19 6.39
C SER A 5 40.02 -54.80 7.03
N ASN A 6 40.46 -54.72 8.29
CA ASN A 6 40.56 -53.44 9.00
C ASN A 6 41.74 -52.58 8.54
N HIS A 7 42.86 -53.19 8.14
CA HIS A 7 44.02 -52.44 7.66
C HIS A 7 43.80 -51.76 6.29
N ILE A 8 42.94 -52.35 5.45
CA ILE A 8 42.57 -51.78 4.14
C ILE A 8 41.55 -50.63 4.32
N ASN A 9 40.65 -50.73 5.30
CA ASN A 9 39.71 -49.65 5.60
C ASN A 9 40.39 -48.44 6.25
N GLU A 10 41.38 -48.62 7.12
CA GLU A 10 42.09 -47.46 7.71
C GLU A 10 42.98 -46.72 6.71
N THR A 11 43.59 -47.42 5.73
CA THR A 11 44.36 -46.75 4.67
C THR A 11 43.46 -46.07 3.64
N LYS A 12 42.26 -46.60 3.37
CA LYS A 12 41.27 -45.93 2.51
C LYS A 12 40.68 -44.69 3.16
N VAL A 13 40.37 -44.74 4.46
CA VAL A 13 39.87 -43.59 5.22
C VAL A 13 40.96 -42.53 5.41
N LYS A 14 42.24 -42.90 5.58
CA LYS A 14 43.36 -41.93 5.60
C LYS A 14 43.62 -41.28 4.24
N ASN A 15 43.48 -42.01 3.14
CA ASN A 15 43.65 -41.43 1.80
C ASN A 15 42.44 -40.60 1.35
N GLU A 16 41.23 -40.91 1.81
CA GLU A 16 40.05 -40.06 1.60
C GLU A 16 40.06 -38.81 2.48
N THR A 17 40.61 -38.88 3.70
CA THR A 17 40.79 -37.67 4.54
C THR A 17 41.92 -36.77 4.05
N LEU A 18 43.04 -37.30 3.55
CA LEU A 18 44.08 -36.47 2.90
C LEU A 18 43.63 -35.88 1.55
N ASN A 19 42.75 -36.56 0.79
CA ASN A 19 42.17 -36.02 -0.44
C ASN A 19 41.02 -35.05 -0.18
N ASN A 20 40.32 -35.15 0.96
CA ASN A 20 39.29 -34.18 1.36
C ASN A 20 39.90 -32.92 2.01
N GLU A 21 41.01 -33.04 2.77
CA GLU A 21 41.72 -31.87 3.31
C GLU A 21 42.47 -31.06 2.24
N SER A 22 42.70 -31.65 1.05
CA SER A 22 43.28 -30.93 -0.10
C SER A 22 42.24 -30.44 -1.13
N MET A 23 40.95 -30.78 -0.97
CA MET A 23 39.84 -30.22 -1.74
C MET A 23 38.92 -29.27 -0.93
N GLU A 24 39.13 -29.11 0.38
CA GLU A 24 38.51 -28.06 1.20
C GLU A 24 39.31 -26.73 1.23
N GLY A 25 40.25 -26.57 0.30
CA GLY A 25 40.90 -25.28 0.02
C GLY A 25 40.17 -24.53 -1.10
N ASN A 26 39.59 -23.37 -0.78
CA ASN A 26 39.03 -22.38 -1.70
C ASN A 26 37.73 -22.76 -2.46
N ILE A 27 36.67 -23.17 -1.76
CA ILE A 27 35.37 -22.56 -2.11
C ILE A 27 35.44 -21.16 -1.51
N ASP A 28 35.93 -20.23 -2.34
CA ASP A 28 36.30 -18.87 -1.96
C ASP A 28 35.23 -18.25 -1.06
N ILE A 29 35.57 -18.08 0.22
CA ILE A 29 34.77 -17.33 1.19
C ILE A 29 34.49 -15.93 0.64
N ASP A 30 35.42 -15.39 -0.15
CA ASP A 30 35.27 -14.15 -0.88
C ASP A 30 34.24 -14.22 -2.01
N ASP A 31 34.08 -15.35 -2.69
CA ASP A 31 33.11 -15.56 -3.79
C ASP A 31 31.70 -15.88 -3.24
N TYR A 32 31.61 -16.59 -2.11
CA TYR A 32 30.36 -16.73 -1.34
C TYR A 32 29.94 -15.37 -0.72
N LYS A 33 30.89 -14.60 -0.20
CA LYS A 33 30.64 -13.25 0.32
C LYS A 33 30.32 -12.27 -0.83
N TYR A 34 30.98 -12.37 -1.98
CA TYR A 34 30.70 -11.54 -3.17
C TYR A 34 29.34 -11.85 -3.77
N SER A 35 28.97 -13.13 -3.89
CA SER A 35 27.66 -13.53 -4.38
C SER A 35 26.55 -13.08 -3.43
N ASN A 36 26.77 -13.17 -2.11
CA ASN A 36 25.82 -12.70 -1.11
C ASN A 36 25.75 -11.16 -1.02
N LEU A 37 26.87 -10.46 -1.23
CA LEU A 37 26.88 -9.01 -1.41
C LEU A 37 26.14 -8.61 -2.69
N ARG A 38 26.34 -9.31 -3.81
CA ARG A 38 25.68 -9.02 -5.09
C ARG A 38 24.17 -9.26 -5.02
N THR A 39 23.72 -10.31 -4.34
CA THR A 39 22.30 -10.55 -4.09
C THR A 39 21.71 -9.50 -3.15
N LEU A 40 22.44 -9.11 -2.09
CA LEU A 40 22.03 -8.03 -1.19
C LEU A 40 21.95 -6.68 -1.90
N THR A 41 22.99 -6.29 -2.65
CA THR A 41 23.00 -5.06 -3.45
C THR A 41 21.86 -5.05 -4.46
N ARG A 42 21.61 -6.18 -5.15
CA ARG A 42 20.47 -6.31 -6.07
C ARG A 42 19.13 -6.12 -5.36
N GLN A 43 18.95 -6.69 -4.17
CA GLN A 43 17.73 -6.52 -3.37
C GLN A 43 17.56 -5.06 -2.90
N VAL A 44 18.64 -4.40 -2.48
CA VAL A 44 18.61 -2.99 -2.06
C VAL A 44 18.26 -2.08 -3.24
N VAL A 45 18.92 -2.26 -4.38
CA VAL A 45 18.61 -1.50 -5.61
C VAL A 45 17.17 -1.71 -6.04
N LEU A 46 16.69 -2.97 -6.05
CA LEU A 46 15.31 -3.30 -6.37
C LEU A 46 14.33 -2.63 -5.39
N SER A 47 14.66 -2.59 -4.10
CA SER A 47 13.84 -1.93 -3.08
C SER A 47 13.77 -0.41 -3.30
N ILE A 48 14.89 0.23 -3.62
CA ILE A 48 14.94 1.67 -3.92
C ILE A 48 14.11 1.98 -5.17
N LEU A 49 14.26 1.19 -6.24
CA LEU A 49 13.48 1.36 -7.47
C LEU A 49 11.97 1.22 -7.20
N ILE A 50 11.56 0.23 -6.41
CA ILE A 50 10.16 0.05 -6.04
C ILE A 50 9.65 1.20 -5.15
N ILE A 51 10.44 1.69 -4.19
CA ILE A 51 10.09 2.87 -3.37
C ILE A 51 9.80 4.08 -4.27
N ILE A 52 10.71 4.38 -5.20
CA ILE A 52 10.57 5.52 -6.13
C ILE A 52 9.34 5.33 -7.01
N ALA A 53 9.14 4.13 -7.57
CA ALA A 53 8.02 3.85 -8.44
C ALA A 53 6.68 3.94 -7.69
N VAL A 54 6.58 3.44 -6.45
CA VAL A 54 5.39 3.62 -5.59
C VAL A 54 5.12 5.09 -5.34
N ALA A 55 6.15 5.87 -4.98
CA ALA A 55 6.00 7.30 -4.70
C ALA A 55 5.49 8.06 -5.94
N ILE A 56 6.08 7.80 -7.11
CA ILE A 56 5.67 8.42 -8.39
C ILE A 56 4.25 8.00 -8.77
N CYS A 57 3.89 6.72 -8.64
CA CYS A 57 2.55 6.25 -9.00
C CYS A 57 1.48 6.85 -8.09
N TRP A 58 1.75 6.93 -6.79
CA TRP A 58 0.87 7.55 -5.82
C TRP A 58 0.70 9.04 -6.08
N THR A 59 1.80 9.80 -6.14
CA THR A 59 1.77 11.25 -6.39
C THR A 59 1.20 11.59 -7.75
N GLY A 60 1.61 10.88 -8.79
CA GLY A 60 1.09 11.06 -10.14
C GLY A 60 -0.41 10.80 -10.18
N GLY A 61 -0.89 9.68 -9.64
CA GLY A 61 -2.32 9.35 -9.60
C GLY A 61 -3.15 10.46 -8.94
N THR A 62 -2.71 10.96 -7.78
CA THR A 62 -3.39 12.07 -7.08
C THR A 62 -3.36 13.37 -7.91
N GLN A 63 -2.22 13.73 -8.48
CA GLN A 63 -2.06 14.99 -9.20
C GLN A 63 -2.82 14.99 -10.53
N PHE A 64 -2.79 13.89 -11.28
CA PHE A 64 -3.61 13.73 -12.49
C PHE A 64 -5.10 13.73 -12.16
N SER A 65 -5.52 13.09 -11.06
CA SER A 65 -6.91 13.17 -10.58
C SER A 65 -7.33 14.60 -10.29
N LYS A 66 -6.48 15.36 -9.60
CA LYS A 66 -6.74 16.77 -9.31
C LYS A 66 -6.75 17.63 -10.57
N SER A 67 -5.84 17.39 -11.51
CA SER A 67 -5.82 18.11 -12.79
C SER A 67 -7.07 17.80 -13.62
N ALA A 68 -7.52 16.54 -13.68
CA ALA A 68 -8.75 16.17 -14.37
C ALA A 68 -9.97 16.96 -13.86
N LEU A 69 -10.03 17.23 -12.55
CA LEU A 69 -11.14 17.95 -11.92
C LEU A 69 -11.04 19.48 -12.00
N ILE A 70 -9.89 20.05 -12.36
CA ILE A 70 -9.63 21.51 -12.33
C ILE A 70 -9.39 22.10 -13.73
N ILE A 71 -9.04 21.29 -14.73
CA ILE A 71 -8.75 21.80 -16.09
C ILE A 71 -9.98 22.50 -16.70
N ASP A 72 -11.15 21.89 -16.62
CA ASP A 72 -12.39 22.45 -17.18
C ASP A 72 -13.58 22.31 -16.22
N PRO A 73 -13.60 23.05 -15.09
CA PRO A 73 -14.63 22.89 -14.06
C PRO A 73 -16.04 23.24 -14.55
N LYS A 74 -16.16 23.95 -15.68
CA LYS A 74 -17.44 24.31 -16.31
C LYS A 74 -18.02 23.19 -17.19
N HIS A 75 -17.16 22.36 -17.79
CA HIS A 75 -17.56 21.33 -18.76
C HIS A 75 -17.31 19.89 -18.23
N PHE A 76 -16.48 19.74 -17.19
CA PHE A 76 -16.15 18.45 -16.57
C PHE A 76 -16.00 18.58 -15.05
N TYR A 77 -17.07 18.26 -14.33
CA TYR A 77 -17.11 18.13 -12.86
C TYR A 77 -17.73 16.78 -12.51
N ALA A 78 -16.91 15.73 -12.43
CA ALA A 78 -17.39 14.36 -12.22
C ALA A 78 -16.48 13.49 -11.32
N PRO A 79 -16.34 13.84 -10.03
CA PRO A 79 -15.49 13.13 -9.07
C PRO A 79 -15.96 11.70 -8.73
N TYR A 80 -17.26 11.42 -8.73
CA TYR A 80 -17.81 10.07 -8.58
C TYR A 80 -17.58 9.24 -9.84
N THR A 81 -17.89 9.78 -11.03
CA THR A 81 -17.63 9.07 -12.29
C THR A 81 -16.15 8.75 -12.47
N MET A 82 -15.25 9.66 -12.09
CA MET A 82 -13.80 9.42 -12.14
C MET A 82 -13.36 8.30 -11.17
N THR A 83 -13.90 8.27 -9.94
CA THR A 83 -13.57 7.20 -8.99
C THR A 83 -14.12 5.84 -9.41
N TRP A 84 -15.33 5.83 -9.98
CA TRP A 84 -15.91 4.64 -10.59
C TRP A 84 -15.02 4.11 -11.72
N PHE A 85 -14.63 4.98 -12.66
CA PHE A 85 -13.78 4.61 -13.80
C PHE A 85 -12.42 4.06 -13.34
N ASN A 86 -11.74 4.74 -12.41
CA ASN A 86 -10.45 4.31 -11.86
C ASN A 86 -10.56 2.94 -11.16
N THR A 87 -11.61 2.73 -10.35
CA THR A 87 -11.80 1.48 -9.61
C THR A 87 -12.04 0.28 -10.54
N ASN A 88 -12.59 0.49 -11.74
CA ASN A 88 -12.78 -0.59 -12.72
C ASN A 88 -11.46 -1.19 -13.22
N PHE A 89 -10.35 -0.45 -13.21
CA PHE A 89 -9.04 -0.99 -13.60
C PHE A 89 -8.57 -2.09 -12.64
N MET A 90 -9.11 -2.17 -11.42
CA MET A 90 -8.81 -3.26 -10.47
C MET A 90 -9.20 -4.65 -10.96
N ILE A 91 -10.08 -4.75 -11.97
CA ILE A 91 -10.41 -6.03 -12.63
C ILE A 91 -9.15 -6.69 -13.22
N LEU A 92 -8.12 -5.91 -13.55
CA LEU A 92 -6.86 -6.41 -14.11
C LEU A 92 -5.90 -6.98 -13.06
N CYS A 93 -6.18 -6.87 -11.75
CA CYS A 93 -5.34 -7.41 -10.67
C CYS A 93 -5.10 -8.91 -10.74
N TYR A 94 -6.16 -9.71 -10.96
CA TYR A 94 -6.01 -11.15 -10.99
C TYR A 94 -5.42 -11.69 -12.31
N PRO A 95 -5.85 -11.21 -13.50
CA PRO A 95 -5.22 -11.60 -14.76
C PRO A 95 -3.71 -11.31 -14.78
N THR A 96 -3.29 -10.16 -14.27
CA THR A 96 -1.86 -9.81 -14.20
C THR A 96 -1.09 -10.69 -13.21
N TYR A 97 -1.69 -11.05 -12.07
CA TYR A 97 -1.12 -12.02 -11.15
C TYR A 97 -0.90 -13.40 -11.80
N LEU A 98 -1.86 -13.88 -12.60
CA LEU A 98 -1.73 -15.15 -13.33
C LEU A 98 -0.63 -15.07 -14.40
N ILE A 99 -0.57 -13.99 -15.18
CA ILE A 99 0.48 -13.76 -16.17
C ILE A 99 1.86 -13.73 -15.50
N TYR A 100 1.97 -13.10 -14.34
CA TYR A 100 3.21 -13.05 -13.57
C TYR A 100 3.68 -14.45 -13.13
N ILE A 101 2.77 -15.29 -12.60
CA ILE A 101 3.11 -16.67 -12.24
C ILE A 101 3.57 -17.45 -13.47
N LEU A 102 2.86 -17.31 -14.59
CA LEU A 102 3.21 -17.96 -15.86
C LEU A 102 4.61 -17.57 -16.35
N ILE A 103 4.98 -16.29 -16.25
CA ILE A 103 6.31 -15.80 -16.66
C ILE A 103 7.40 -16.29 -15.70
N ARG A 104 7.14 -16.29 -14.39
CA ARG A 104 8.15 -16.64 -13.38
C ARG A 104 8.46 -18.15 -13.32
N HIS A 105 7.47 -18.99 -13.62
CA HIS A 105 7.56 -20.44 -13.54
C HIS A 105 7.57 -21.12 -14.91
N ASP A 106 8.14 -20.45 -15.93
CA ASP A 106 8.36 -21.01 -17.27
C ASP A 106 7.14 -21.71 -17.89
N ARG A 107 5.96 -21.10 -17.72
CA ARG A 107 4.65 -21.60 -18.20
C ARG A 107 4.21 -22.94 -17.61
N ASP A 108 4.67 -23.28 -16.40
CA ASP A 108 4.17 -24.45 -15.67
C ASP A 108 2.68 -24.30 -15.30
N ILE A 109 1.84 -25.02 -16.04
CA ILE A 109 0.38 -25.00 -15.90
C ILE A 109 -0.07 -25.68 -14.59
N GLU A 110 0.69 -26.67 -14.08
CA GLU A 110 0.33 -27.35 -12.83
C GLU A 110 0.56 -26.44 -11.63
N TYR A 111 1.68 -25.70 -11.63
CA TYR A 111 1.95 -24.68 -10.62
C TYR A 111 0.91 -23.55 -10.65
N LEU A 112 0.53 -23.08 -11.85
CA LEU A 112 -0.54 -22.09 -12.01
C LEU A 112 -1.86 -22.59 -11.43
N LYS A 113 -2.24 -23.85 -11.72
CA LYS A 113 -3.47 -24.46 -11.23
C LYS A 113 -3.46 -24.59 -9.70
N SER A 114 -2.32 -24.92 -9.11
CA SER A 114 -2.13 -24.95 -7.66
C SER A 114 -2.33 -23.57 -7.03
N CYS A 115 -1.68 -22.52 -7.57
CA CYS A 115 -1.86 -21.15 -7.11
C CYS A 115 -3.28 -20.62 -7.32
N HIS A 116 -3.93 -20.99 -8.42
CA HIS A 116 -5.32 -20.65 -8.71
C HIS A 116 -6.26 -21.29 -7.69
N ASN A 117 -6.08 -22.58 -7.40
CA ASN A 117 -6.85 -23.28 -6.37
C ASN A 117 -6.64 -22.66 -4.99
N GLU A 118 -5.41 -22.25 -4.65
CA GLU A 118 -5.12 -21.56 -3.38
C GLU A 118 -5.79 -20.18 -3.30
N ALA A 119 -5.80 -19.44 -4.41
CA ALA A 119 -6.52 -18.17 -4.51
C ALA A 119 -8.03 -18.39 -4.36
N LEU A 120 -8.58 -19.44 -4.98
CA LEU A 120 -9.98 -19.82 -4.87
C LEU A 120 -10.39 -20.29 -3.49
N ARG A 121 -9.45 -20.70 -2.62
CA ARG A 121 -9.76 -21.03 -1.22
C ARG A 121 -10.41 -19.88 -0.46
N ILE A 122 -10.19 -18.62 -0.87
CA ILE A 122 -10.91 -17.47 -0.31
C ILE A 122 -12.44 -17.63 -0.47
N TYR A 123 -12.88 -18.28 -1.57
CA TYR A 123 -14.27 -18.62 -1.83
C TYR A 123 -14.66 -20.00 -1.26
N GLN A 124 -13.73 -20.97 -1.24
CA GLN A 124 -14.03 -22.37 -0.87
C GLN A 124 -13.99 -22.68 0.64
N VAL A 125 -13.31 -21.88 1.48
CA VAL A 125 -13.42 -21.99 2.97
C VAL A 125 -14.87 -21.77 3.47
N TYR A 126 -15.75 -21.33 2.57
CA TYR A 126 -17.15 -21.01 2.82
C TYR A 126 -18.11 -21.90 1.99
N SER A 127 -17.83 -23.22 1.91
CA SER A 127 -18.53 -24.25 1.11
C SER A 127 -20.05 -24.43 1.30
N ILE A 128 -20.72 -23.62 2.13
CA ILE A 128 -22.18 -23.67 2.32
C ILE A 128 -22.77 -22.49 1.55
N LYS A 129 -23.82 -22.69 0.72
CA LYS A 129 -24.48 -21.60 -0.06
C LYS A 129 -24.78 -20.34 0.75
N SER A 130 -25.13 -20.48 2.03
CA SER A 130 -25.35 -19.38 3.00
C SER A 130 -24.09 -18.49 3.21
N LYS A 131 -22.90 -19.08 3.15
CA LYS A 131 -21.63 -18.40 3.37
C LYS A 131 -21.05 -17.74 2.10
N PHE A 132 -21.39 -18.20 0.90
CA PHE A 132 -21.11 -17.44 -0.33
C PHE A 132 -21.88 -16.12 -0.38
N VAL A 133 -23.16 -16.14 0.04
CA VAL A 133 -23.95 -14.92 0.21
C VAL A 133 -23.32 -14.01 1.27
N GLN A 134 -22.81 -14.57 2.38
CA GLN A 134 -22.08 -13.80 3.40
C GLN A 134 -20.80 -13.15 2.85
N TYR A 135 -20.05 -13.85 1.98
CA TYR A 135 -18.89 -13.29 1.29
C TYR A 135 -19.29 -12.15 0.34
N LEU A 136 -20.35 -12.33 -0.45
CA LEU A 136 -20.86 -11.27 -1.33
C LEU A 136 -21.31 -10.05 -0.52
N MET A 137 -22.05 -10.25 0.56
CA MET A 137 -22.47 -9.16 1.45
C MET A 137 -21.27 -8.44 2.08
N SER A 138 -20.24 -9.19 2.48
CA SER A 138 -18.99 -8.63 3.01
C SER A 138 -18.22 -7.83 1.94
N THR A 139 -18.21 -8.33 0.70
CA THR A 139 -17.57 -7.67 -0.44
C THR A 139 -18.33 -6.40 -0.84
N ILE A 140 -19.66 -6.42 -0.83
CA ILE A 140 -20.50 -5.24 -1.06
C ILE A 140 -20.28 -4.20 0.05
N LEU A 141 -20.23 -4.62 1.32
CA LEU A 141 -19.94 -3.72 2.43
C LEU A 141 -18.54 -3.09 2.29
N PHE A 142 -17.54 -3.89 1.91
CA PHE A 142 -16.21 -3.39 1.59
C PHE A 142 -16.24 -2.39 0.43
N LEU A 143 -16.99 -2.68 -0.64
CA LEU A 143 -17.15 -1.81 -1.81
C LEU A 143 -17.77 -0.45 -1.43
N ILE A 144 -18.78 -0.44 -0.56
CA ILE A 144 -19.42 0.80 -0.07
C ILE A 144 -18.38 1.67 0.66
N PHE A 145 -17.62 1.10 1.58
CA PHE A 145 -16.58 1.87 2.30
C PHE A 145 -15.43 2.28 1.38
N TRP A 146 -15.04 1.42 0.44
CA TRP A 146 -14.01 1.72 -0.56
C TRP A 146 -14.40 2.93 -1.41
N ILE A 147 -15.63 2.98 -1.88
CA ILE A 147 -16.11 4.08 -2.72
C ILE A 147 -16.35 5.32 -1.91
N GLY A 148 -16.93 5.20 -0.71
CA GLY A 148 -17.03 6.33 0.21
C GLY A 148 -15.66 6.97 0.46
N ALA A 149 -14.63 6.17 0.69
CA ALA A 149 -13.27 6.65 0.85
C ALA A 149 -12.73 7.37 -0.39
N ASN A 150 -12.81 6.74 -1.57
CA ASN A 150 -12.25 7.30 -2.81
C ASN A 150 -13.04 8.52 -3.32
N TYR A 151 -14.35 8.54 -3.13
CA TYR A 151 -15.21 9.67 -3.45
C TYR A 151 -14.90 10.87 -2.57
N CYS A 152 -14.87 10.69 -1.23
CA CYS A 152 -14.50 11.77 -0.31
C CYS A 152 -13.08 12.29 -0.58
N TYR A 153 -12.15 11.40 -0.96
CA TYR A 153 -10.80 11.79 -1.36
C TYR A 153 -10.81 12.67 -2.62
N SER A 154 -11.51 12.24 -3.66
CA SER A 154 -11.57 12.97 -4.93
C SER A 154 -12.30 14.30 -4.79
N MET A 155 -13.36 14.35 -3.99
CA MET A 155 -14.04 15.60 -3.64
C MET A 155 -13.14 16.55 -2.83
N SER A 156 -12.30 16.03 -1.93
CA SER A 156 -11.33 16.86 -1.21
C SER A 156 -10.33 17.55 -2.16
N LEU A 157 -9.89 16.86 -3.23
CA LEU A 157 -8.96 17.42 -4.22
C LEU A 157 -9.52 18.62 -5.01
N VAL A 158 -10.85 18.72 -5.12
CA VAL A 158 -11.53 19.88 -5.72
C VAL A 158 -11.32 21.13 -4.87
N TYR A 159 -11.49 20.99 -3.55
CA TYR A 159 -11.50 22.13 -2.63
C TYR A 159 -10.12 22.50 -2.08
N VAL A 160 -9.20 21.54 -2.00
CA VAL A 160 -7.94 21.68 -1.27
C VAL A 160 -6.76 21.11 -2.06
N ALA A 161 -5.54 21.59 -1.78
CA ALA A 161 -4.27 21.11 -2.37
C ALA A 161 -4.11 19.57 -2.29
N ALA A 162 -3.54 18.96 -3.33
CA ALA A 162 -3.29 17.52 -3.35
C ALA A 162 -2.31 17.09 -2.25
N SER A 163 -1.33 17.94 -1.96
CA SER A 163 -0.41 17.79 -0.82
C SER A 163 -1.11 17.80 0.54
N ILE A 164 -2.11 18.66 0.75
CA ILE A 164 -2.92 18.66 1.99
C ILE A 164 -3.77 17.39 2.06
N THR A 165 -4.52 17.06 1.01
CA THR A 165 -5.39 15.88 1.00
C THR A 165 -4.57 14.59 1.22
N THR A 166 -3.40 14.46 0.62
CA THR A 166 -2.49 13.31 0.82
C THR A 166 -1.88 13.29 2.21
N SER A 167 -1.48 14.44 2.76
CA SER A 167 -0.97 14.54 4.13
C SER A 167 -2.04 14.12 5.14
N ILE A 168 -3.25 14.66 5.06
CA ILE A 168 -4.36 14.28 5.94
C ILE A 168 -4.71 12.79 5.74
N SER A 169 -4.74 12.31 4.50
CA SER A 169 -5.00 10.89 4.20
C SER A 169 -3.96 9.96 4.83
N ALA A 170 -2.70 10.39 5.03
CA ALA A 170 -1.70 9.57 5.72
C ALA A 170 -2.05 9.30 7.21
N ALA A 171 -2.85 10.16 7.84
CA ALA A 171 -3.40 9.96 9.19
C ALA A 171 -4.37 8.76 9.29
N ASN A 172 -4.81 8.21 8.14
CA ASN A 172 -5.47 6.90 8.02
C ASN A 172 -4.80 5.84 8.89
N THR A 173 -3.46 5.79 8.88
CA THR A 173 -2.71 4.78 9.63
C THR A 173 -2.94 4.84 11.13
N ALA A 174 -3.08 6.03 11.71
CA ALA A 174 -3.43 6.22 13.11
C ALA A 174 -4.86 5.76 13.40
N ILE A 175 -5.81 6.06 12.51
CA ILE A 175 -7.20 5.60 12.64
C ILE A 175 -7.28 4.07 12.53
N VAL A 176 -6.51 3.45 11.62
CA VAL A 176 -6.38 1.99 11.50
C VAL A 176 -5.91 1.40 12.82
N LEU A 177 -4.94 2.00 13.50
CA LEU A 177 -4.47 1.50 14.80
C LEU A 177 -5.55 1.54 15.87
N ILE A 178 -6.26 2.66 16.00
CA ILE A 178 -7.36 2.83 16.95
C ILE A 178 -8.44 1.77 16.69
N LEU A 179 -8.86 1.63 15.43
CA LEU A 179 -9.85 0.63 15.03
C LEU A 179 -9.33 -0.81 15.22
N SER A 180 -8.03 -1.07 15.00
CA SER A 180 -7.45 -2.39 15.26
C SER A 180 -7.48 -2.74 16.74
N TRP A 181 -7.24 -1.79 17.65
CA TRP A 181 -7.37 -2.03 19.08
C TRP A 181 -8.82 -2.37 19.47
N ILE A 182 -9.79 -1.61 18.95
CA ILE A 182 -11.21 -1.80 19.29
C ILE A 182 -11.75 -3.11 18.68
N ILE A 183 -11.46 -3.37 17.41
CA ILE A 183 -12.11 -4.43 16.63
C ILE A 183 -11.32 -5.74 16.68
N LEU A 184 -9.99 -5.70 16.60
CA LEU A 184 -9.11 -6.88 16.59
C LEU A 184 -8.59 -7.23 17.98
N LYS A 185 -8.74 -6.33 18.97
CA LYS A 185 -8.20 -6.50 20.34
C LYS A 185 -6.67 -6.70 20.35
N ASP A 186 -5.98 -6.03 19.44
CA ASP A 186 -4.51 -6.02 19.39
C ASP A 186 -3.90 -5.42 20.67
N LYS A 187 -2.68 -5.83 21.01
CA LYS A 187 -1.98 -5.37 22.22
C LYS A 187 -1.61 -3.89 22.12
N PHE A 188 -1.83 -3.15 23.20
CA PHE A 188 -1.45 -1.75 23.33
C PHE A 188 0.07 -1.58 23.42
N ASN A 189 0.62 -0.70 22.59
CA ASN A 189 2.01 -0.27 22.68
C ASN A 189 2.11 1.25 22.87
N PHE A 190 3.01 1.70 23.75
CA PHE A 190 3.12 3.13 24.10
C PHE A 190 3.47 4.04 22.91
N TYR A 191 4.34 3.59 22.01
CA TYR A 191 4.73 4.38 20.82
C TYR A 191 3.57 4.62 19.84
N GLN A 192 2.58 3.72 19.80
CA GLN A 192 1.38 3.90 18.97
C GLN A 192 0.52 5.07 19.47
N ILE A 193 0.48 5.32 20.79
CA ILE A 193 -0.23 6.47 21.36
C ILE A 193 0.45 7.79 20.95
N ILE A 194 1.78 7.86 21.07
CA ILE A 194 2.55 9.04 20.62
C ILE A 194 2.27 9.31 19.15
N SER A 195 2.27 8.26 18.33
CA SER A 195 1.96 8.37 16.91
C SER A 195 0.56 8.95 16.65
N ILE A 196 -0.46 8.50 17.38
CA ILE A 196 -1.83 9.01 17.25
C ILE A 196 -1.88 10.50 17.60
N VAL A 197 -1.25 10.90 18.71
CA VAL A 197 -1.16 12.31 19.12
C VAL A 197 -0.49 13.13 18.01
N CYS A 198 0.62 12.64 17.46
CA CYS A 198 1.29 13.29 16.34
C CYS A 198 0.38 13.44 15.10
N ALA A 199 -0.36 12.39 14.71
CA ALA A 199 -1.27 12.47 13.57
C ALA A 199 -2.37 13.52 13.79
N VAL A 200 -3.00 13.51 14.98
CA VAL A 200 -4.08 14.45 15.32
C VAL A 200 -3.56 15.89 15.36
N SER A 201 -2.43 16.14 16.03
CA SER A 201 -1.80 17.47 16.05
C SER A 201 -1.44 17.96 14.66
N GLY A 202 -0.90 17.09 13.80
CA GLY A 202 -0.57 17.45 12.42
C GLY A 202 -1.80 17.84 11.60
N VAL A 203 -2.90 17.09 11.71
CA VAL A 203 -4.18 17.43 11.04
C VAL A 203 -4.73 18.76 11.54
N VAL A 204 -4.70 19.02 12.85
CA VAL A 204 -5.17 20.30 13.43
C VAL A 204 -4.34 21.48 12.92
N ILE A 205 -3.01 21.36 12.90
CA ILE A 205 -2.11 22.43 12.41
C ILE A 205 -2.39 22.73 10.93
N ILE A 206 -2.49 21.71 10.08
CA ILE A 206 -2.83 21.89 8.66
C ILE A 206 -4.21 22.54 8.51
N SER A 207 -5.17 22.18 9.35
CA SER A 207 -6.52 22.71 9.30
C SER A 207 -6.61 24.20 9.66
N LEU A 208 -5.70 24.66 10.53
CA LEU A 208 -5.61 26.06 10.96
C LEU A 208 -4.83 26.95 9.99
N ASP A 209 -4.13 26.38 9.00
CA ASP A 209 -3.39 27.15 8.03
C ASP A 209 -4.32 27.90 7.05
N LYS A 210 -4.63 29.15 7.41
CA LYS A 210 -5.49 30.06 6.66
C LYS A 210 -4.92 30.47 5.29
N SER A 211 -3.65 30.18 5.02
CA SER A 211 -2.96 30.68 3.82
C SER A 211 -3.06 29.79 2.60
N THR A 212 -3.41 28.52 2.79
CA THR A 212 -3.57 27.58 1.68
C THR A 212 -4.97 27.65 1.05
N SER A 213 -5.78 28.62 1.48
CA SER A 213 -7.06 29.02 0.88
C SER A 213 -6.80 29.54 -0.55
N THR A 214 -6.85 28.65 -1.54
CA THR A 214 -6.70 28.99 -2.96
C THR A 214 -7.94 29.76 -3.45
N ASN A 215 -8.05 31.07 -3.21
CA ASN A 215 -9.19 31.91 -3.62
C ASN A 215 -10.60 31.40 -3.23
N SER A 216 -10.67 30.32 -2.45
CA SER A 216 -11.87 29.59 -2.07
C SER A 216 -12.37 30.11 -0.72
N SER A 217 -13.68 30.07 -0.55
CA SER A 217 -14.30 30.52 0.70
C SER A 217 -13.79 29.67 1.87
N PHE A 218 -13.66 30.26 3.07
CA PHE A 218 -13.24 29.53 4.28
C PHE A 218 -14.02 28.21 4.48
N TRP A 219 -15.31 28.24 4.17
CA TRP A 219 -16.21 27.09 4.20
C TRP A 219 -15.82 25.97 3.25
N GLU A 220 -15.37 26.28 2.04
CA GLU A 220 -14.95 25.29 1.03
C GLU A 220 -13.66 24.60 1.46
N HIS A 221 -12.69 25.37 1.98
CA HIS A 221 -11.45 24.81 2.51
C HIS A 221 -11.71 23.87 3.70
N PHE A 222 -12.56 24.30 4.65
CA PHE A 222 -12.97 23.47 5.78
C PHE A 222 -13.68 22.20 5.32
N LEU A 223 -14.59 22.31 4.34
CA LEU A 223 -15.28 21.16 3.76
C LEU A 223 -14.31 20.16 3.13
N GLY A 224 -13.29 20.64 2.39
CA GLY A 224 -12.27 19.78 1.79
C GLY A 224 -11.41 19.06 2.81
N ILE A 225 -11.07 19.70 3.94
CA ILE A 225 -10.38 19.06 5.07
C ILE A 225 -11.28 17.98 5.70
N LEU A 226 -12.54 18.31 5.97
CA LEU A 226 -13.51 17.37 6.55
C LEU A 226 -13.68 16.13 5.65
N LEU A 227 -13.78 16.33 4.35
CA LEU A 227 -13.84 15.27 3.34
C LEU A 227 -12.55 14.41 3.32
N ALA A 228 -11.36 15.01 3.48
CA ALA A 228 -10.12 14.25 3.59
C ALA A 228 -10.07 13.37 4.84
N ILE A 229 -10.50 13.90 5.99
CA ILE A 229 -10.60 13.13 7.25
C ILE A 229 -11.61 12.00 7.12
N LEU A 230 -12.77 12.28 6.52
CA LEU A 230 -13.82 11.28 6.29
C LEU A 230 -13.33 10.17 5.35
N SER A 231 -12.58 10.53 4.29
CA SER A 231 -11.91 9.58 3.42
C SER A 231 -10.91 8.70 4.19
N ALA A 232 -10.08 9.29 5.05
CA ALA A 232 -9.13 8.55 5.87
C ALA A 232 -9.85 7.58 6.83
N ALA A 233 -10.98 7.99 7.41
CA ALA A 233 -11.79 7.17 8.31
C ALA A 233 -12.45 5.99 7.58
N PHE A 234 -13.09 6.21 6.43
CA PHE A 234 -13.61 5.12 5.59
C PHE A 234 -12.48 4.19 5.13
N SER A 235 -11.33 4.76 4.78
CA SER A 235 -10.15 3.99 4.38
C SER A 235 -9.64 3.07 5.47
N ALA A 236 -9.58 3.59 6.70
CA ALA A 236 -9.17 2.80 7.85
C ALA A 236 -10.19 1.70 8.15
N THR A 237 -11.48 2.02 8.05
CA THR A 237 -12.57 1.09 8.33
C THR A 237 -12.55 -0.10 7.38
N TYR A 238 -12.47 0.12 6.06
CA TYR A 238 -12.42 -1.01 5.12
C TYR A 238 -11.15 -1.85 5.28
N LYS A 239 -9.99 -1.24 5.60
CA LYS A 239 -8.73 -1.98 5.82
C LYS A 239 -8.82 -2.91 7.02
N VAL A 240 -9.35 -2.41 8.14
CA VAL A 240 -9.54 -3.21 9.36
C VAL A 240 -10.59 -4.29 9.17
N PHE A 241 -11.68 -3.97 8.47
CA PHE A 241 -12.72 -4.94 8.13
C PHE A 241 -12.21 -6.06 7.22
N PHE A 242 -11.40 -5.71 6.21
CA PHE A 242 -10.72 -6.67 5.34
C PHE A 242 -9.80 -7.59 6.12
N LYS A 243 -8.94 -7.03 7.00
CA LYS A 243 -8.07 -7.83 7.88
C LYS A 243 -8.89 -8.76 8.80
N LYS A 244 -10.06 -8.32 9.26
CA LYS A 244 -10.93 -9.13 10.13
C LYS A 244 -11.59 -10.30 9.38
N ILE A 245 -12.07 -10.08 8.16
CA ILE A 245 -12.78 -11.12 7.40
C ILE A 245 -11.81 -12.11 6.78
N ILE A 246 -10.76 -11.61 6.14
CA ILE A 246 -9.88 -12.41 5.30
C ILE A 246 -8.65 -12.89 6.07
N GLY A 247 -8.24 -12.17 7.13
CA GLY A 247 -7.07 -12.53 7.93
C GLY A 247 -5.76 -12.35 7.16
N ASN A 248 -4.82 -13.28 7.37
CA ASN A 248 -3.54 -13.31 6.67
C ASN A 248 -3.74 -13.92 5.27
N ALA A 249 -4.29 -13.14 4.34
CA ALA A 249 -4.47 -13.59 2.96
C ALA A 249 -3.15 -13.68 2.19
N ASN A 250 -3.07 -14.71 1.35
CA ASN A 250 -2.04 -14.78 0.33
C ASN A 250 -2.30 -13.75 -0.79
N LEU A 251 -1.25 -13.40 -1.51
CA LEU A 251 -1.28 -12.43 -2.60
C LEU A 251 -2.32 -12.76 -3.69
N GLY A 252 -2.43 -14.04 -4.05
CA GLY A 252 -3.45 -14.50 -4.99
C GLY A 252 -4.88 -14.31 -4.47
N GLN A 253 -5.08 -14.47 -3.17
CA GLN A 253 -6.38 -14.25 -2.51
C GLN A 253 -6.74 -12.76 -2.45
N VAL A 254 -5.77 -11.88 -2.19
CA VAL A 254 -5.98 -10.43 -2.28
C VAL A 254 -6.27 -10.02 -3.72
N SER A 255 -5.54 -10.55 -4.70
CA SER A 255 -5.70 -10.19 -6.12
C SER A 255 -7.05 -10.62 -6.69
N ILE A 256 -7.53 -11.82 -6.33
CA ILE A 256 -8.85 -12.30 -6.76
C ILE A 256 -9.98 -11.52 -6.07
N PHE A 257 -9.81 -11.17 -4.79
CA PHE A 257 -10.75 -10.30 -4.08
C PHE A 257 -10.86 -8.92 -4.73
N MET A 258 -9.72 -8.27 -5.03
CA MET A 258 -9.69 -6.95 -5.68
C MET A 258 -10.31 -6.99 -7.08
N THR A 259 -10.13 -8.10 -7.80
CA THR A 259 -10.78 -8.29 -9.11
C THR A 259 -12.29 -8.46 -8.99
N GLY A 260 -12.74 -9.27 -8.03
CA GLY A 260 -14.16 -9.42 -7.72
C GLY A 260 -14.80 -8.11 -7.28
N LEU A 261 -14.06 -7.29 -6.52
CA LEU A 261 -14.46 -5.94 -6.16
C LEU A 261 -14.63 -5.04 -7.38
N GLY A 262 -13.66 -5.03 -8.30
CA GLY A 262 -13.73 -4.26 -9.54
C GLY A 262 -14.93 -4.68 -10.42
N MET A 263 -15.21 -5.99 -10.51
CA MET A 263 -16.38 -6.50 -11.23
C MET A 263 -17.69 -6.05 -10.58
N MET A 264 -17.79 -6.14 -9.25
CA MET A 264 -18.97 -5.65 -8.51
C MET A 264 -19.10 -4.13 -8.63
N ASN A 265 -17.99 -3.39 -8.65
CA ASN A 265 -17.98 -1.95 -8.87
C ASN A 265 -18.59 -1.58 -10.22
N LEU A 266 -18.22 -2.31 -11.27
CA LEU A 266 -18.74 -2.09 -12.62
C LEU A 266 -20.26 -2.22 -12.66
N ILE A 267 -20.83 -3.23 -11.99
CA ILE A 267 -22.27 -3.52 -12.02
C ILE A 267 -23.06 -2.63 -11.06
N ILE A 268 -22.59 -2.44 -9.83
CA ILE A 268 -23.36 -1.78 -8.76
C ILE A 268 -23.24 -0.25 -8.87
N ASN A 269 -22.03 0.26 -9.09
CA ASN A 269 -21.77 1.70 -8.99
C ASN A 269 -22.02 2.47 -10.28
N ILE A 270 -22.36 1.77 -11.36
CA ILE A 270 -22.91 2.43 -12.55
C ILE A 270 -24.27 3.09 -12.25
N ILE A 271 -25.06 2.53 -11.31
CA ILE A 271 -26.40 3.06 -10.98
C ILE A 271 -26.29 4.44 -10.29
N PRO A 272 -25.52 4.62 -9.21
CA PRO A 272 -25.28 5.94 -8.65
C PRO A 272 -24.56 6.89 -9.62
N CYS A 273 -23.67 6.38 -10.47
CA CYS A 273 -22.99 7.19 -11.49
C CYS A 273 -24.00 7.84 -12.45
N ILE A 274 -24.89 7.02 -13.02
CA ILE A 274 -25.98 7.49 -13.89
C ILE A 274 -26.92 8.43 -13.11
N PHE A 275 -27.23 8.13 -11.85
CA PHE A 275 -28.04 9.00 -11.00
C PHE A 275 -27.40 10.39 -10.84
N PHE A 276 -26.12 10.47 -10.47
CA PHE A 276 -25.44 11.76 -10.32
C PHE A 276 -25.39 12.59 -11.62
N ILE A 277 -25.25 11.93 -12.76
CA ILE A 277 -25.30 12.59 -14.08
C ILE A 277 -26.71 13.12 -14.38
N ILE A 278 -27.77 12.34 -14.13
CA ILE A 278 -29.15 12.74 -14.41
C ILE A 278 -29.60 13.91 -13.52
N TYR A 279 -29.24 13.89 -12.23
CA TYR A 279 -29.62 14.93 -11.27
C TYR A 279 -28.72 16.18 -11.33
N LYS A 280 -27.84 16.30 -12.34
CA LYS A 280 -26.84 17.38 -12.49
C LYS A 280 -25.94 17.54 -11.25
N GLY A 281 -25.74 16.47 -10.49
CA GLY A 281 -24.72 16.43 -9.44
C GLY A 281 -23.31 16.34 -10.03
N GLU A 282 -23.20 15.87 -11.27
CA GLU A 282 -21.99 15.87 -12.09
C GLU A 282 -22.26 16.49 -13.46
N ILE A 283 -21.30 17.26 -13.97
CA ILE A 283 -21.35 17.88 -15.30
C ILE A 283 -20.35 17.13 -16.17
N ILE A 284 -20.83 16.40 -17.17
CA ILE A 284 -19.99 15.68 -18.13
C ILE A 284 -20.41 16.11 -19.53
N GLU A 285 -19.62 16.97 -20.15
CA GLU A 285 -19.74 17.24 -21.57
C GLU A 285 -18.75 16.35 -22.34
N PHE A 286 -19.30 15.40 -23.11
CA PHE A 286 -18.51 14.38 -23.83
C PHE A 286 -17.40 14.96 -24.73
N SER A 287 -17.58 16.18 -25.25
CA SER A 287 -16.62 16.86 -26.13
C SER A 287 -15.40 17.43 -25.41
N TYR A 288 -15.49 17.69 -24.10
CA TYR A 288 -14.45 18.36 -23.30
C TYR A 288 -13.87 17.47 -22.20
N ILE A 289 -14.11 16.16 -22.27
CA ILE A 289 -13.57 15.22 -21.28
C ILE A 289 -12.03 15.23 -21.36
N PRO A 290 -11.31 15.52 -20.25
CA PRO A 290 -9.85 15.48 -20.22
C PRO A 290 -9.38 14.02 -20.14
N TRP A 291 -9.46 13.30 -21.27
CA TRP A 291 -9.11 11.88 -21.37
C TRP A 291 -7.70 11.57 -20.87
N LEU A 292 -6.74 12.43 -21.18
CA LEU A 292 -5.33 12.21 -20.84
C LEU A 292 -5.10 12.19 -19.31
N PRO A 293 -5.54 13.20 -18.53
CA PRO A 293 -5.51 13.13 -17.07
C PRO A 293 -6.29 11.96 -16.45
N ILE A 294 -7.47 11.62 -16.99
CA ILE A 294 -8.32 10.55 -16.44
C ILE A 294 -7.67 9.17 -16.65
N ILE A 295 -7.21 8.90 -17.87
CA ILE A 295 -6.53 7.64 -18.21
C ILE A 295 -5.19 7.58 -17.47
N GLY A 296 -4.45 8.69 -17.42
CA GLY A 296 -3.20 8.79 -16.68
C GLY A 296 -3.38 8.44 -15.20
N SER A 297 -4.35 9.08 -14.53
CA SER A 297 -4.69 8.77 -13.13
C SER A 297 -5.05 7.30 -12.93
N SER A 298 -5.89 6.75 -13.79
CA SER A 298 -6.36 5.37 -13.68
C SER A 298 -5.24 4.36 -13.90
N LEU A 299 -4.34 4.62 -14.86
CA LEU A 299 -3.18 3.77 -15.13
C LEU A 299 -2.14 3.84 -14.00
N LEU A 300 -1.87 5.04 -13.47
CA LEU A 300 -0.97 5.23 -12.32
C LEU A 300 -1.53 4.59 -11.05
N SER A 301 -2.84 4.70 -10.83
CA SER A 301 -3.55 4.02 -9.74
C SER A 301 -3.50 2.50 -9.89
N LEU A 302 -3.71 1.97 -11.10
CA LEU A 302 -3.56 0.54 -11.36
C LEU A 302 -2.12 0.08 -11.08
N LEU A 303 -1.14 0.81 -11.59
CA LEU A 303 0.27 0.51 -11.37
C LEU A 303 0.63 0.58 -9.88
N PHE A 304 0.14 1.58 -9.15
CA PHE A 304 0.29 1.68 -7.70
C PHE A 304 -0.29 0.45 -6.98
N ASN A 305 -1.51 0.02 -7.34
CA ASN A 305 -2.11 -1.18 -6.75
C ASN A 305 -1.31 -2.45 -7.08
N PHE A 306 -0.76 -2.57 -8.29
CA PHE A 306 0.18 -3.64 -8.63
C PHE A 306 1.44 -3.59 -7.79
N LEU A 307 2.08 -2.42 -7.64
CA LEU A 307 3.28 -2.30 -6.83
C LEU A 307 3.03 -2.62 -5.36
N ILE A 308 1.85 -2.30 -4.82
CA ILE A 308 1.46 -2.74 -3.48
C ILE A 308 1.40 -4.27 -3.43
N ASN A 309 0.63 -4.89 -4.33
CA ASN A 309 0.42 -6.33 -4.32
C ASN A 309 1.73 -7.10 -4.58
N PHE A 310 2.41 -6.80 -5.68
CA PHE A 310 3.66 -7.48 -6.05
C PHE A 310 4.85 -7.07 -5.20
N GLY A 311 4.90 -5.83 -4.72
CA GLY A 311 6.01 -5.40 -3.89
C GLY A 311 5.94 -5.96 -2.47
N ILE A 312 4.74 -6.19 -1.93
CA ILE A 312 4.58 -7.01 -0.71
C ILE A 312 4.98 -8.47 -0.97
N ALA A 313 4.79 -8.97 -2.19
CA ALA A 313 5.17 -10.34 -2.57
C ALA A 313 6.67 -10.56 -2.73
N LEU A 314 7.32 -9.61 -3.39
CA LEU A 314 8.71 -9.70 -3.81
C LEU A 314 9.67 -9.16 -2.75
N LEU A 315 9.18 -8.21 -1.95
CA LEU A 315 9.95 -7.48 -0.94
C LEU A 315 9.21 -7.48 0.40
N HIS A 316 9.77 -6.74 1.36
CA HIS A 316 9.13 -6.53 2.65
C HIS A 316 8.02 -5.47 2.55
N PRO A 317 6.84 -5.64 3.20
CA PRO A 317 5.76 -4.64 3.22
C PRO A 317 6.21 -3.23 3.63
N LEU A 318 7.26 -3.15 4.46
CA LEU A 318 7.88 -1.88 4.86
C LEU A 318 8.41 -1.07 3.67
N VAL A 319 8.92 -1.72 2.62
CA VAL A 319 9.40 -1.03 1.41
C VAL A 319 8.26 -0.26 0.75
N ILE A 320 7.08 -0.88 0.65
CA ILE A 320 5.87 -0.26 0.09
C ILE A 320 5.40 0.90 0.97
N SER A 321 5.41 0.73 2.28
CA SER A 321 5.09 1.81 3.21
C SER A 321 6.02 3.01 3.09
N ILE A 322 7.33 2.79 2.90
CA ILE A 322 8.30 3.87 2.67
C ILE A 322 8.03 4.57 1.33
N GLY A 323 7.66 3.85 0.27
CA GLY A 323 7.25 4.43 -1.00
C GLY A 323 6.02 5.35 -0.86
N MET A 324 5.00 4.89 -0.15
CA MET A 324 3.81 5.72 0.14
C MET A 324 4.17 6.97 0.98
N LEU A 325 5.08 6.83 1.95
CA LEU A 325 5.58 7.93 2.77
C LEU A 325 6.29 8.99 1.92
N MET A 326 7.15 8.56 0.99
CA MET A 326 7.86 9.46 0.05
C MET A 326 6.93 10.17 -0.93
N GLY A 327 5.75 9.61 -1.18
CA GLY A 327 4.72 10.27 -1.99
C GLY A 327 4.18 11.57 -1.38
N ILE A 328 4.25 11.75 -0.05
CA ILE A 328 3.79 12.98 0.62
C ILE A 328 4.70 14.18 0.28
N PRO A 329 6.02 14.17 0.55
CA PRO A 329 6.89 15.28 0.17
C PRO A 329 6.94 15.47 -1.36
N LEU A 330 6.83 14.40 -2.14
CA LEU A 330 6.78 14.51 -3.59
C LEU A 330 5.52 15.28 -4.06
N ASN A 331 4.37 15.07 -3.43
CA ASN A 331 3.16 15.87 -3.69
C ASN A 331 3.36 17.36 -3.37
N ILE A 332 4.07 17.69 -2.28
CA ILE A 332 4.39 19.08 -1.93
C ILE A 332 5.26 19.72 -3.02
N ILE A 333 6.30 19.02 -3.47
CA ILE A 333 7.18 19.50 -4.54
C ILE A 333 6.38 19.76 -5.84
N VAL A 334 5.50 18.84 -6.21
CA VAL A 334 4.65 19.02 -7.41
C VAL A 334 3.68 20.20 -7.26
N ASP A 335 3.07 20.38 -6.08
CA ASP A 335 2.18 21.52 -5.82
C ASP A 335 2.93 22.86 -5.85
N ILE A 336 4.18 22.94 -5.36
CA ILE A 336 5.02 24.14 -5.45
C ILE A 336 5.37 24.44 -6.91
N LEU A 337 5.83 23.44 -7.66
CA LEU A 337 6.36 23.60 -9.02
C LEU A 337 5.25 23.89 -10.06
N PHE A 338 4.15 23.14 -10.02
CA PHE A 338 3.12 23.18 -11.06
C PHE A 338 1.86 23.96 -10.67
N ARG A 339 1.61 24.17 -9.38
CA ARG A 339 0.40 24.88 -8.89
C ARG A 339 0.72 26.16 -8.14
N HIS A 340 1.99 26.56 -8.09
CA HIS A 340 2.49 27.79 -7.43
C HIS A 340 1.98 27.94 -5.99
N LEU A 341 1.94 26.83 -5.24
CA LEU A 341 1.44 26.83 -3.87
C LEU A 341 2.42 27.57 -2.94
N ASN A 342 1.95 28.62 -2.28
CA ASN A 342 2.72 29.36 -1.28
C ASN A 342 2.77 28.57 0.02
N VAL A 343 3.83 27.79 0.19
CA VAL A 343 4.04 26.97 1.38
C VAL A 343 4.38 27.84 2.58
N LYS A 344 3.46 27.94 3.54
CA LYS A 344 3.74 28.52 4.86
C LYS A 344 4.35 27.50 5.81
N LYS A 345 4.97 28.03 6.88
CA LYS A 345 5.63 27.25 7.92
C LYS A 345 4.65 26.28 8.62
N ASP A 346 3.40 26.68 8.80
CA ASP A 346 2.38 25.89 9.50
C ASP A 346 2.06 24.60 8.74
N PHE A 347 1.85 24.69 7.41
CA PHE A 347 1.70 23.50 6.57
C PHE A 347 2.90 22.54 6.64
N LEU A 348 4.13 23.06 6.59
CA LEU A 348 5.33 22.23 6.71
C LEU A 348 5.43 21.54 8.06
N ILE A 349 5.16 22.28 9.15
CA ILE A 349 5.16 21.72 10.51
C ILE A 349 4.11 20.62 10.61
N GLY A 350 2.86 20.90 10.22
CA GLY A 350 1.77 19.92 10.27
C GLY A 350 2.05 18.69 9.41
N GLY A 351 2.52 18.88 8.17
CA GLY A 351 2.90 17.79 7.27
C GLY A 351 4.04 16.93 7.82
N SER A 352 5.07 17.55 8.41
CA SER A 352 6.18 16.82 9.06
C SER A 352 5.73 16.00 10.26
N LEU A 353 4.73 16.48 11.00
CA LEU A 353 4.18 15.82 12.18
C LEU A 353 3.35 14.58 11.79
N ILE A 354 2.61 14.65 10.69
CA ILE A 354 1.91 13.49 10.12
C ILE A 354 2.91 12.48 9.55
N LEU A 355 3.95 12.95 8.85
CA LEU A 355 5.04 12.10 8.34
C LEU A 355 5.70 11.33 9.50
N LEU A 356 6.00 12.02 10.60
CA LEU A 356 6.56 11.42 11.81
C LEU A 356 5.63 10.35 12.40
N SER A 357 4.33 10.64 12.48
CA SER A 357 3.32 9.66 12.92
C SER A 357 3.39 8.40 12.06
N PHE A 358 3.32 8.54 10.73
CA PHE A 358 3.36 7.39 9.83
C PHE A 358 4.65 6.57 10.01
N ILE A 359 5.80 7.22 10.18
CA ILE A 359 7.09 6.56 10.45
C ILE A 359 7.04 5.75 11.75
N LEU A 360 6.53 6.33 12.84
CA LEU A 360 6.42 5.66 14.14
C LEU A 360 5.53 4.41 14.10
N ILE A 361 4.52 4.39 13.24
CA ILE A 361 3.63 3.24 13.06
C ILE A 361 4.29 2.14 12.23
N VAL A 362 4.91 2.55 11.12
CA VAL A 362 5.46 1.63 10.13
C VAL A 362 6.71 0.97 10.66
N PHE A 363 7.57 1.70 11.38
CA PHE A 363 8.79 1.12 11.90
C PHE A 363 8.48 0.18 13.08
N PRO A 364 8.91 -1.10 13.06
CA PRO A 364 8.66 -2.06 14.14
C PRO A 364 9.58 -1.78 15.34
N LEU A 365 9.32 -0.64 16.00
CA LEU A 365 10.08 -0.16 17.15
C LEU A 365 10.08 -1.15 18.30
N ASP A 366 9.04 -1.97 18.42
CA ASP A 366 8.94 -3.03 19.44
C ASP A 366 10.03 -4.10 19.30
N ILE A 367 10.38 -4.49 18.06
CA ILE A 367 11.45 -5.46 17.82
C ILE A 367 12.79 -4.82 18.16
N PHE A 368 13.02 -3.60 17.68
CA PHE A 368 14.28 -2.87 17.89
C PHE A 368 14.52 -2.57 19.38
N ILE A 369 13.49 -2.14 20.10
CA ILE A 369 13.56 -1.85 21.54
C ILE A 369 13.82 -3.14 22.32
N LYS A 370 13.14 -4.26 22.00
CA LYS A 370 13.41 -5.56 22.64
C LYS A 370 14.84 -6.04 22.39
N GLU A 371 15.36 -5.90 21.18
CA GLU A 371 16.75 -6.24 20.86
C GLU A 371 17.74 -5.34 21.61
N HIS A 372 17.49 -4.04 21.66
CA HIS A 372 18.33 -3.09 22.40
C HIS A 372 18.34 -3.38 23.90
N PHE A 373 17.17 -3.63 24.51
CA PHE A 373 17.08 -4.03 25.92
C PHE A 373 17.72 -5.39 26.19
N LYS A 374 17.58 -6.37 25.29
CA LYS A 374 18.25 -7.67 25.41
C LYS A 374 19.76 -7.53 25.32
N LYS A 375 20.27 -6.70 24.41
CA LYS A 375 21.70 -6.39 24.25
C LYS A 375 22.24 -5.62 25.46
N TRP A 376 21.49 -4.64 25.96
CA TRP A 376 21.81 -3.90 27.18
C TRP A 376 21.86 -4.80 28.41
N ARG A 377 20.86 -5.70 28.60
CA ARG A 377 20.84 -6.68 29.70
C ARG A 377 22.00 -7.68 29.60
N LYS A 378 22.34 -8.12 28.39
CA LYS A 378 23.49 -9.01 28.14
C LYS A 378 24.82 -8.33 28.45
N ASN A 379 24.95 -7.03 28.16
CA ASN A 379 26.14 -6.25 28.53
C ASN A 379 26.21 -5.97 30.03
N ARG A 380 25.07 -5.73 30.69
CA ARG A 380 25.03 -5.53 32.14
C ARG A 380 25.43 -6.79 32.92
N ASN A 381 25.01 -7.97 32.46
CA ASN A 381 25.39 -9.26 33.05
C ASN A 381 26.82 -9.72 32.70
N LYS A 382 27.52 -9.06 31.77
CA LYS A 382 28.95 -9.31 31.49
C LYS A 382 29.87 -8.42 32.33
N ASN A 383 29.34 -7.34 32.89
CA ASN A 383 30.07 -6.34 33.66
C ASN A 383 29.76 -6.42 35.17
N ALA A 384 28.95 -7.40 35.58
CA ALA A 384 28.69 -7.82 36.96
C ALA A 384 29.16 -9.26 37.10
#